data_AF-A0A179C5N6-F1
#
_entry.id   AF-A0A179C5N6-F1
#
_cell.length_a   1.000
_cell.length_b   1.000
_cell.length_c   1.000
_cell.angle_alpha   90.00
_cell.angle_beta   90.00
_cell.angle_gamma   90.00
#
_symmetry.space_group_name_H-M   'P 1'
#
loop_
_entity.id
_entity.type
_entity.pdbx_description
1 polymer ?
#
loop_
_entity_poly.entity_id
_entity_poly.type
_entity_poly.pdbx_seq_one_letter_code
_entity_poly.pdbx_strand_id
1 'polypeptide(L)'
;MEFLKLIGTFLIQPLLWLGILWTGVCYALRIRSDRRNFKIALNKDCFEIRHFIKKGILWGVSGSLISLIIGCYLPLKAIVLYEILAAVAVLCISRIDLSAVPLYILGILAVLRQPAILPVVLLLLGFNYLVKGRLTHGENAVWFTPQIKQNRRKRRLAVYRWSEFTVLPLMIYIPGTLMEKLFHFLPLIHFGEVHFSLLILPFFVGSAGRIRGEQIEARMQTVQKQNLVLAAGAFVLTISAWLLPHFGILWIMIMLAMAVGIHLYHYLQVNKNRAQYIEVSEGIRVIAIRPGTPAAKMSLNPGDVILTCNNQPVTNENQFYEALQLDSAYCHLKVKTMSGDLKITEGAIYNDSPYELGIVQFRKMN
;
A
#
# COMPACT_ATOMS: atom_id res chain seq x y z
N MET A 1 17.42 -27.57 15.17
CA MET A 1 16.01 -27.96 15.41
C MET A 1 15.18 -26.83 16.02
N GLU A 2 15.72 -26.01 16.93
CA GLU A 2 14.96 -24.94 17.61
C GLU A 2 14.45 -23.83 16.67
N PHE A 3 15.26 -23.40 15.71
CA PHE A 3 14.85 -22.42 14.70
C PHE A 3 13.62 -22.87 13.88
N LEU A 4 13.54 -24.17 13.57
CA LEU A 4 12.41 -24.73 12.81
C LEU A 4 11.11 -24.69 13.64
N LYS A 5 11.23 -24.91 14.96
CA LYS A 5 10.10 -24.81 15.88
C LYS A 5 9.66 -23.36 16.08
N LEU A 6 10.60 -22.42 16.10
CA LEU A 6 10.31 -20.98 16.13
C LEU A 6 9.51 -20.56 14.88
N ILE A 7 9.91 -21.00 13.69
CA ILE A 7 9.12 -20.81 12.46
C ILE A 7 7.73 -21.44 12.60
N GLY A 8 7.64 -22.63 13.18
CA GLY A 8 6.36 -23.29 13.47
C GLY A 8 5.41 -22.41 14.31
N THR A 9 5.93 -21.71 15.32
CA THR A 9 5.09 -20.80 16.13
C THR A 9 4.53 -19.63 15.33
N PHE A 10 5.32 -19.05 14.42
CA PHE A 10 4.86 -18.02 13.49
C PHE A 10 3.78 -18.55 12.52
N LEU A 11 3.98 -19.75 11.99
CA LEU A 11 3.03 -20.36 11.05
C LEU A 11 1.70 -20.73 11.72
N ILE A 12 1.62 -20.82 13.05
CA ILE A 12 0.37 -21.09 13.76
C ILE A 12 -0.38 -19.79 14.11
N GLN A 13 0.28 -18.63 14.06
CA GLN A 13 -0.33 -17.37 14.46
C GLN A 13 -1.51 -16.97 13.55
N PRO A 14 -2.67 -16.60 14.13
CA PRO A 14 -3.89 -16.34 13.38
C PRO A 14 -3.76 -15.12 12.46
N LEU A 15 -2.97 -14.11 12.86
CA LEU A 15 -2.81 -12.88 12.09
C LEU A 15 -2.13 -13.11 10.73
N LEU A 16 -1.20 -14.06 10.64
CA LEU A 16 -0.55 -14.43 9.38
C LEU A 16 -1.57 -15.00 8.39
N TRP A 17 -2.36 -15.99 8.83
CA TRP A 17 -3.39 -16.62 8.01
C TRP A 17 -4.51 -15.66 7.64
N LEU A 18 -4.91 -14.80 8.58
CA LEU A 18 -5.87 -13.73 8.30
C LEU A 18 -5.33 -12.80 7.21
N GLY A 19 -4.06 -12.41 7.29
CA GLY A 19 -3.38 -11.62 6.26
C GLY A 19 -3.42 -12.30 4.88
N ILE A 20 -3.02 -13.57 4.81
CA ILE A 20 -3.03 -14.36 3.56
C ILE A 20 -4.45 -14.46 2.99
N LEU A 21 -5.44 -14.85 3.80
CA LEU A 21 -6.84 -14.93 3.37
C LEU A 21 -7.33 -13.58 2.85
N TRP A 22 -7.00 -12.50 3.56
CA TRP A 22 -7.42 -11.16 3.19
C TRP A 22 -6.79 -10.66 1.89
N THR A 23 -5.58 -11.10 1.52
CA THR A 23 -5.02 -10.79 0.19
C THR A 23 -5.89 -11.39 -0.93
N GLY A 24 -6.41 -12.60 -0.75
CA GLY A 24 -7.37 -13.21 -1.68
C GLY A 24 -8.69 -12.45 -1.75
N VAL A 25 -9.19 -11.96 -0.61
CA VAL A 25 -10.39 -11.09 -0.57
C VAL A 25 -10.12 -9.78 -1.31
N CYS A 26 -8.98 -9.13 -1.10
CA CYS A 26 -8.59 -7.91 -1.82
C CYS A 26 -8.53 -8.13 -3.34
N TYR A 27 -7.94 -9.25 -3.79
CA TYR A 27 -7.94 -9.64 -5.19
C TYR A 27 -9.37 -9.78 -5.73
N ALA A 28 -10.25 -10.51 -5.04
CA ALA A 28 -11.64 -10.70 -5.45
C ALA A 28 -12.42 -9.37 -5.50
N LEU A 29 -12.21 -8.49 -4.51
CA LEU A 29 -12.81 -7.15 -4.47
C LEU A 29 -12.32 -6.27 -5.62
N ARG A 30 -11.02 -6.35 -5.97
CA ARG A 30 -10.44 -5.65 -7.12
C ARG A 30 -11.10 -6.10 -8.42
N ILE A 31 -11.10 -7.40 -8.70
CA ILE A 31 -11.70 -7.96 -9.92
C ILE A 31 -13.20 -7.62 -10.02
N ARG A 32 -13.93 -7.67 -8.89
CA ARG A 32 -15.34 -7.29 -8.85
C ARG A 32 -15.53 -5.79 -9.12
N SER A 33 -14.65 -4.93 -8.60
CA SER A 33 -14.67 -3.49 -8.88
C SER A 33 -14.37 -3.21 -10.36
N ASP A 34 -13.37 -3.86 -10.94
CA ASP A 34 -13.01 -3.71 -12.35
C ASP A 34 -14.17 -4.10 -13.27
N ARG A 35 -14.75 -5.29 -13.07
CA ARG A 35 -15.88 -5.77 -13.88
C ARG A 35 -17.13 -4.89 -13.72
N ARG A 36 -17.35 -4.30 -12.53
CA ARG A 36 -18.47 -3.37 -12.32
C ARG A 36 -18.28 -2.05 -13.06
N ASN A 37 -17.07 -1.49 -13.05
CA ASN A 37 -16.80 -0.19 -13.66
C ASN A 37 -16.53 -0.27 -15.16
N PHE A 38 -15.93 -1.37 -15.63
CA PHE A 38 -15.40 -1.49 -17.00
C PHE A 38 -15.88 -2.74 -17.74
N LYS A 39 -16.75 -3.57 -17.14
CA LYS A 39 -17.22 -4.87 -17.68
C LYS A 39 -16.14 -5.94 -17.88
N ILE A 40 -14.86 -5.59 -17.76
CA ILE A 40 -13.71 -6.49 -17.87
C ILE A 40 -12.79 -6.37 -16.64
N ALA A 41 -11.95 -7.39 -16.41
CA ALA A 41 -10.88 -7.33 -15.42
C ALA A 41 -9.63 -6.67 -16.03
N LEU A 42 -9.08 -5.66 -15.37
CA LEU A 42 -7.92 -4.90 -15.88
C LEU A 42 -6.62 -5.65 -15.70
N ASN A 43 -6.41 -6.26 -14.53
CA ASN A 43 -5.28 -7.15 -14.32
C ASN A 43 -5.78 -8.44 -13.68
N LYS A 44 -5.53 -9.58 -14.33
CA LYS A 44 -5.90 -10.90 -13.83
C LYS A 44 -4.84 -11.49 -12.90
N ASP A 45 -3.61 -10.97 -12.91
CA ASP A 45 -2.52 -11.46 -12.08
C ASP A 45 -2.81 -11.24 -10.59
N CYS A 46 -2.57 -12.27 -9.79
CA CYS A 46 -2.73 -12.23 -8.34
C CYS A 46 -1.42 -11.75 -7.69
N PHE A 47 -1.04 -10.52 -8.01
CA PHE A 47 0.19 -9.94 -7.50
C PHE A 47 0.14 -9.68 -5.98
N GLU A 48 -1.06 -9.54 -5.39
CA GLU A 48 -1.25 -9.26 -3.97
C GLU A 48 -0.58 -10.30 -3.07
N ILE A 49 -0.77 -11.58 -3.35
CA ILE A 49 -0.17 -12.68 -2.58
C ILE A 49 1.36 -12.66 -2.73
N ARG A 50 1.84 -12.46 -3.96
CA ARG A 50 3.28 -12.44 -4.27
C ARG A 50 3.97 -11.28 -3.55
N HIS A 51 3.35 -10.09 -3.56
CA HIS A 51 3.85 -8.92 -2.85
C HIS A 51 3.81 -9.12 -1.34
N PHE A 52 2.71 -9.66 -0.81
CA PHE A 52 2.56 -9.97 0.62
C PHE A 52 3.71 -10.84 1.12
N ILE A 53 4.02 -11.94 0.42
CA ILE A 53 5.09 -12.87 0.81
C ILE A 53 6.48 -12.25 0.60
N LYS A 54 6.78 -11.72 -0.60
CA LYS A 54 8.12 -11.22 -0.92
C LYS A 54 8.52 -10.03 -0.05
N LYS A 55 7.63 -9.04 0.08
CA LYS A 55 7.88 -7.85 0.92
C LYS A 55 7.85 -8.23 2.40
N GLY A 56 7.03 -9.21 2.77
CA GLY A 56 6.94 -9.76 4.13
C GLY A 56 8.24 -10.35 4.61
N ILE A 57 8.83 -11.26 3.84
CA ILE A 57 10.10 -11.90 4.17
C ILE A 57 11.23 -10.86 4.16
N LEU A 58 11.32 -10.02 3.12
CA LEU A 58 12.38 -9.02 2.98
C LEU A 58 12.45 -8.09 4.20
N TRP A 59 11.33 -7.44 4.54
CA TRP A 59 11.29 -6.50 5.66
C TRP A 59 11.23 -7.21 7.00
N GLY A 60 10.68 -8.43 7.09
CA GLY A 60 10.71 -9.24 8.31
C GLY A 60 12.11 -9.63 8.74
N VAL A 61 12.97 -10.05 7.80
CA VAL A 61 14.38 -10.35 8.09
C VAL A 61 15.13 -9.10 8.54
N SER A 62 14.97 -7.98 7.83
CA SER A 62 15.63 -6.71 8.21
C SER A 62 15.16 -6.19 9.57
N GLY A 63 13.85 -6.21 9.84
CA GLY A 63 13.29 -5.79 11.12
C GLY A 63 13.72 -6.70 12.26
N SER A 64 13.76 -8.02 12.03
CA SER A 64 14.21 -9.01 13.01
C SER A 64 15.65 -8.79 13.43
N LEU A 65 16.54 -8.54 12.46
CA LEU A 65 17.95 -8.26 12.74
C LEU A 65 18.10 -7.00 13.64
N ILE A 66 17.40 -5.92 13.30
CA ILE A 66 17.42 -4.67 14.07
C ILE A 66 16.87 -4.90 15.48
N SER A 67 15.73 -5.59 15.59
CA SER A 67 15.07 -5.91 16.86
C SER A 67 15.96 -6.73 17.78
N LEU A 68 16.64 -7.74 17.23
CA LEU A 68 17.57 -8.60 17.97
C LEU A 68 18.81 -7.85 18.46
N ILE A 69 19.41 -7.00 17.62
CA ILE A 69 20.60 -6.19 17.97
C ILE A 69 20.27 -5.19 19.07
N ILE A 70 19.11 -4.53 18.98
CA ILE A 70 18.69 -3.51 19.96
C ILE A 70 18.23 -4.17 21.28
N GLY A 71 17.87 -5.45 21.28
CA GLY A 71 17.31 -6.10 22.47
C GLY A 71 15.83 -5.75 22.68
N CYS A 72 15.06 -5.55 21.60
CA CYS A 72 13.66 -5.17 21.70
C CYS A 72 12.85 -6.26 22.40
N TYR A 73 12.14 -5.90 23.47
CA TYR A 73 11.26 -6.83 24.18
C TYR A 73 9.85 -6.29 24.30
N LEU A 74 8.86 -7.19 24.29
CA LEU A 74 7.46 -6.87 24.57
C LEU A 74 6.86 -7.88 25.54
N PRO A 75 6.10 -7.44 26.56
CA PRO A 75 5.40 -8.34 27.45
C PRO A 75 4.26 -9.05 26.70
N LEU A 76 3.96 -10.28 27.11
CA LEU A 76 2.94 -11.12 26.45
C LEU A 76 1.58 -10.42 26.31
N LYS A 77 1.15 -9.65 27.32
CA LYS A 77 -0.11 -8.89 27.29
C LYS A 77 -0.13 -7.84 26.16
N ALA A 78 0.99 -7.20 25.87
CA ALA A 78 1.09 -6.22 24.78
C ALA A 78 1.06 -6.90 23.41
N ILE A 79 1.69 -8.07 23.28
CA ILE A 79 1.69 -8.87 22.04
C ILE A 79 0.27 -9.31 21.69
N VAL A 80 -0.46 -9.91 22.65
CA VAL A 80 -1.84 -10.36 22.42
C VAL A 80 -2.75 -9.19 22.03
N LEU A 81 -2.63 -8.04 22.73
CA LEU A 81 -3.39 -6.84 22.39
C LEU A 81 -3.05 -6.32 20.99
N TYR A 82 -1.76 -6.28 20.64
CA TYR A 82 -1.31 -5.90 19.30
C TYR A 82 -1.91 -6.80 18.23
N GLU A 83 -1.88 -8.12 18.40
CA GLU A 83 -2.41 -9.06 17.41
C GLU A 83 -3.92 -8.88 17.20
N ILE A 84 -4.69 -8.68 18.26
CA ILE A 84 -6.14 -8.40 18.18
C ILE A 84 -6.39 -7.11 17.38
N LEU A 85 -5.69 -6.02 17.72
CA LEU A 85 -5.85 -4.73 17.04
C LEU A 85 -5.35 -4.78 15.59
N ALA A 86 -4.27 -5.50 15.34
CA ALA A 86 -3.72 -5.70 14.00
C ALA A 86 -4.66 -6.54 13.13
N ALA A 87 -5.36 -7.53 13.69
CA ALA A 87 -6.37 -8.29 12.97
C ALA A 87 -7.51 -7.39 12.47
N VAL A 88 -7.97 -6.46 13.32
CA VAL A 88 -8.96 -5.43 12.90
C VAL A 88 -8.38 -4.53 11.81
N ALA A 89 -7.11 -4.11 11.95
CA ALA A 89 -6.45 -3.27 10.95
C ALA A 89 -6.30 -3.96 9.58
N VAL A 90 -6.04 -5.28 9.55
CA VAL A 90 -6.03 -6.09 8.32
C VAL A 90 -7.38 -6.04 7.63
N LEU A 91 -8.47 -6.29 8.35
CA LEU A 91 -9.83 -6.25 7.78
C LEU A 91 -10.21 -4.86 7.23
N CYS A 92 -9.65 -3.79 7.78
CA CYS A 92 -9.91 -2.43 7.33
C CYS A 92 -9.03 -1.97 6.15
N ILE A 93 -7.87 -2.59 5.90
CA ILE A 93 -6.85 -2.13 4.92
C ILE A 93 -7.38 -2.01 3.49
N SER A 94 -8.33 -2.91 3.18
CA SER A 94 -9.55 -2.61 2.45
C SER A 94 -9.68 -1.18 1.96
N ARG A 95 -10.23 -0.38 2.87
CA ARG A 95 -10.81 0.94 2.63
C ARG A 95 -9.98 2.08 3.19
N ILE A 96 -9.32 1.84 4.34
CA ILE A 96 -8.59 2.85 5.12
C ILE A 96 -7.35 2.16 5.70
N ASP A 97 -6.22 2.87 5.74
CA ASP A 97 -5.00 2.39 6.37
C ASP A 97 -5.04 2.65 7.89
N LEU A 98 -5.16 1.57 8.66
CA LEU A 98 -5.10 1.58 10.14
C LEU A 98 -3.86 0.87 10.69
N SER A 99 -2.85 0.57 9.86
CA SER A 99 -1.72 -0.30 10.24
C SER A 99 -0.84 0.24 11.38
N ALA A 100 -0.80 1.56 11.59
CA ALA A 100 -0.05 2.17 12.70
C ALA A 100 -0.87 2.29 14.01
N VAL A 101 -2.20 2.21 13.92
CA VAL A 101 -3.11 2.42 15.06
C VAL A 101 -2.87 1.44 16.21
N PRO A 102 -2.65 0.12 15.98
CA PRO A 102 -2.31 -0.81 17.06
C PRO A 102 -1.12 -0.34 17.91
N LEU A 103 -0.09 0.23 17.27
CA LEU A 103 1.11 0.71 17.95
C LEU A 103 0.89 2.03 18.70
N TYR A 104 0.06 2.94 18.17
CA TYR A 104 -0.33 4.14 18.94
C TYR A 104 -1.11 3.77 20.20
N ILE A 105 -2.06 2.82 20.10
CA ILE A 105 -2.82 2.33 21.26
C ILE A 105 -1.87 1.68 22.27
N LEU A 106 -0.95 0.82 21.80
CA LEU A 106 0.08 0.25 22.67
C LEU A 106 0.95 1.33 23.32
N GLY A 107 1.35 2.37 22.59
CA GLY A 107 2.19 3.45 23.11
C GLY A 107 1.50 4.23 24.22
N ILE A 108 0.22 4.57 24.02
CA ILE A 108 -0.61 5.23 25.04
C ILE A 108 -0.72 4.34 26.30
N LEU A 109 -0.98 3.05 26.13
CA LEU A 109 -1.09 2.11 27.25
C LEU A 109 0.26 1.86 27.95
N ALA A 110 1.36 1.82 27.19
CA ALA A 110 2.71 1.67 27.72
C ALA A 110 3.04 2.81 28.67
N VAL A 111 2.73 4.05 28.29
CA VAL A 111 2.94 5.21 29.16
C VAL A 111 2.18 5.11 30.49
N LEU A 112 0.96 4.58 30.48
CA LEU A 112 0.11 4.48 31.68
C LEU A 112 0.47 3.31 32.60
N ARG A 113 1.06 2.24 32.06
CA ARG A 113 1.23 0.97 32.79
C ARG A 113 2.69 0.55 32.93
N GLN A 114 3.48 0.68 31.86
CA GLN A 114 4.84 0.15 31.76
C GLN A 114 5.69 1.05 30.83
N PRO A 115 6.12 2.23 31.31
CA PRO A 115 6.78 3.23 30.46
C PRO A 115 8.09 2.74 29.82
N ALA A 116 8.73 1.72 30.40
CA ALA A 116 9.94 1.09 29.86
C ALA A 116 9.76 0.51 28.44
N ILE A 117 8.54 0.20 28.01
CA ILE A 117 8.24 -0.36 26.68
C ILE A 117 8.04 0.74 25.63
N LEU A 118 7.83 1.99 26.03
CA LEU A 118 7.55 3.08 25.10
C LEU A 118 8.63 3.26 24.01
N PRO A 119 9.95 3.22 24.31
CA PRO A 119 10.97 3.32 23.27
C PRO A 119 10.83 2.20 22.22
N VAL A 120 10.55 0.97 22.65
CA VAL A 120 10.33 -0.17 21.74
C VAL A 120 9.10 0.08 20.85
N VAL A 121 7.99 0.60 21.41
CA VAL A 121 6.79 0.91 20.62
C VAL A 121 7.06 2.04 19.61
N LEU A 122 7.80 3.08 19.98
CA LEU A 122 8.19 4.16 19.07
C LEU A 122 9.13 3.66 17.97
N LEU A 123 10.04 2.74 18.30
CA LEU A 123 10.91 2.10 17.32
C LEU A 123 10.11 1.30 16.31
N LEU A 124 9.14 0.50 16.78
CA LEU A 124 8.23 -0.26 15.94
C LEU A 124 7.35 0.66 15.08
N LEU A 125 6.90 1.82 15.60
CA LEU A 125 6.21 2.84 14.80
C LEU A 125 7.12 3.38 13.69
N GLY A 126 8.36 3.70 14.00
CA GLY A 126 9.34 4.16 13.02
C GLY A 126 9.59 3.13 11.93
N PHE A 127 9.72 1.87 12.31
CA PHE A 127 9.86 0.76 11.38
C PHE A 127 8.59 0.56 10.53
N ASN A 128 7.40 0.65 11.12
CA ASN A 128 6.12 0.58 10.39
C ASN A 128 6.04 1.67 9.31
N TYR A 129 6.34 2.92 9.65
CA TYR A 129 6.33 4.04 8.70
C TYR A 129 7.43 3.89 7.63
N LEU A 130 8.62 3.42 8.00
CA LEU A 130 9.70 3.17 7.05
C LEU A 130 9.28 2.14 6.00
N VAL A 131 8.78 0.98 6.43
CA VAL A 131 8.30 -0.08 5.54
C VAL A 131 7.10 0.42 4.73
N LYS A 132 6.15 1.13 5.35
CA LYS A 132 4.98 1.72 4.67
C LYS A 132 5.38 2.62 3.51
N GLY A 133 6.38 3.49 3.69
CA GLY A 133 6.92 4.32 2.62
C GLY A 133 7.52 3.48 1.49
N ARG A 134 8.19 2.37 1.78
CA ARG A 134 8.74 1.48 0.75
C ARG A 134 7.69 0.58 0.08
N LEU A 135 6.58 0.29 0.75
CA LEU A 135 5.46 -0.45 0.15
C LEU A 135 4.80 0.35 -0.97
N THR A 136 4.73 1.67 -0.86
CA THR A 136 4.21 2.54 -1.91
C THR A 136 5.17 2.57 -3.10
N HIS A 137 4.86 1.84 -4.16
CA HIS A 137 5.61 1.90 -5.40
C HIS A 137 4.91 2.86 -6.38
N GLY A 138 5.67 3.82 -6.92
CA GLY A 138 5.15 4.88 -7.78
C GLY A 138 5.15 4.60 -9.28
N GLU A 139 5.83 3.54 -9.72
CA GLU A 139 6.23 3.42 -11.13
C GLU A 139 5.26 2.61 -12.00
N ASN A 140 4.50 1.68 -11.42
CA ASN A 140 3.56 0.85 -12.19
C ASN A 140 2.10 1.25 -11.93
N ALA A 141 1.53 2.02 -12.87
CA ALA A 141 0.13 2.43 -12.84
C ALA A 141 -0.85 1.23 -12.88
N VAL A 142 -0.38 0.05 -13.30
CA VAL A 142 -1.12 -1.23 -13.31
C VAL A 142 -1.62 -1.66 -11.92
N TRP A 143 -0.96 -1.21 -10.85
CA TRP A 143 -1.35 -1.56 -9.47
C TRP A 143 -2.47 -0.70 -8.91
N PHE A 144 -2.90 0.31 -9.65
CA PHE A 144 -3.96 1.22 -9.22
C PHE A 144 -5.29 0.80 -9.85
N THR A 145 -6.32 0.70 -9.02
CA THR A 145 -7.67 0.38 -9.47
C THR A 145 -8.43 1.68 -9.76
N PRO A 146 -8.70 2.01 -11.05
CA PRO A 146 -9.48 3.20 -11.39
C PRO A 146 -10.96 3.03 -11.03
N GLN A 147 -11.56 4.11 -10.56
CA GLN A 147 -12.99 4.23 -10.27
C GLN A 147 -13.50 5.51 -10.89
N ILE A 148 -14.60 5.43 -11.64
CA ILE A 148 -15.22 6.61 -12.22
C ILE A 148 -16.12 7.25 -11.16
N LYS A 149 -15.88 8.51 -10.85
CA LYS A 149 -16.73 9.31 -9.95
C LYS A 149 -17.15 10.61 -10.64
N GLN A 150 -18.27 11.16 -10.23
CA GLN A 150 -18.69 12.49 -10.66
C GLN A 150 -18.16 13.56 -9.70
N ASN A 151 -17.70 14.68 -10.25
CA ASN A 151 -17.30 15.84 -9.47
C ASN A 151 -18.53 16.71 -9.11
N ARG A 152 -18.36 17.70 -8.23
CA ARG A 152 -19.40 18.71 -7.87
C ARG A 152 -20.02 19.39 -9.10
N ARG A 153 -19.26 19.52 -10.20
CA ARG A 153 -19.69 20.08 -11.50
C ARG A 153 -20.29 19.02 -12.46
N LYS A 154 -20.71 17.86 -11.96
CA LYS A 154 -21.22 16.70 -12.74
C LYS A 154 -20.28 16.13 -13.83
N ARG A 155 -19.06 16.62 -13.97
CA ARG A 155 -18.03 16.04 -14.87
C ARG A 155 -17.48 14.72 -14.30
N ARG A 156 -17.20 13.76 -15.17
CA ARG A 156 -16.64 12.45 -14.81
C ARG A 156 -15.12 12.56 -14.58
N LEU A 157 -14.65 11.91 -13.52
CA LEU A 157 -13.28 11.95 -13.02
C LEU A 157 -12.84 10.52 -12.70
N ALA A 158 -11.64 10.15 -13.12
CA ALA A 158 -11.01 8.92 -12.66
C ALA A 158 -10.37 9.12 -11.29
N VAL A 159 -10.72 8.26 -10.33
CA VAL A 159 -10.13 8.20 -8.99
C VAL A 159 -9.42 6.86 -8.86
N TYR A 160 -8.16 6.89 -8.48
CA TYR A 160 -7.35 5.69 -8.36
C TYR A 160 -7.29 5.24 -6.91
N ARG A 161 -7.50 3.95 -6.66
CA ARG A 161 -7.34 3.33 -5.34
C ARG A 161 -6.14 2.40 -5.34
N TRP A 162 -5.38 2.42 -4.25
CA TRP A 162 -4.32 1.45 -3.98
C TRP A 162 -4.49 0.87 -2.59
N SER A 163 -4.07 -0.38 -2.41
CA SER A 163 -3.99 -1.06 -1.11
C SER A 163 -2.91 -2.13 -1.20
N GLU A 164 -1.85 -1.97 -0.43
CA GLU A 164 -0.70 -2.87 -0.36
C GLU A 164 -0.40 -3.13 1.11
N PHE A 165 -0.26 -4.40 1.50
CA PHE A 165 0.03 -4.75 2.89
C PHE A 165 0.77 -6.08 3.01
N THR A 166 1.38 -6.29 4.17
CA THR A 166 2.11 -7.51 4.50
C THR A 166 2.12 -7.74 6.01
N VAL A 167 2.33 -9.00 6.41
CA VAL A 167 2.61 -9.40 7.79
C VAL A 167 4.06 -9.88 7.83
N LEU A 168 4.90 -9.15 8.55
CA LEU A 168 6.33 -9.40 8.66
C LEU A 168 6.59 -10.41 9.80
N PRO A 169 7.40 -11.46 9.61
CA PRO A 169 7.93 -12.26 10.71
C PRO A 169 8.98 -11.45 11.47
N LEU A 170 8.59 -10.77 12.54
CA LEU A 170 9.47 -9.90 13.32
C LEU A 170 9.92 -10.60 14.61
N MET A 171 11.20 -10.92 14.74
CA MET A 171 11.77 -11.52 15.95
C MET A 171 11.83 -10.50 17.09
N ILE A 172 11.31 -10.86 18.26
CA ILE A 172 11.31 -10.01 19.45
C ILE A 172 11.50 -10.84 20.72
N TYR A 173 12.10 -10.25 21.74
CA TYR A 173 12.28 -10.88 23.05
C TYR A 173 11.00 -10.78 23.89
N ILE A 174 10.72 -11.83 24.67
CA ILE A 174 9.62 -11.84 25.63
C ILE A 174 10.19 -12.11 27.03
N PRO A 175 9.92 -11.24 28.01
CA PRO A 175 10.29 -11.49 29.39
C PRO A 175 9.30 -12.45 30.06
N GLY A 176 9.82 -13.45 30.79
CA GLY A 176 9.07 -14.21 31.79
C GLY A 176 8.92 -15.72 31.55
N THR A 177 8.51 -16.42 32.61
CA THR A 177 8.48 -17.88 32.74
C THR A 177 7.27 -18.58 32.11
N LEU A 178 6.26 -17.82 31.66
CA LEU A 178 5.00 -18.39 31.14
C LEU A 178 5.19 -19.09 29.79
N MET A 179 6.02 -18.52 28.91
CA MET A 179 6.40 -19.16 27.64
C MET A 179 7.41 -20.29 27.86
N GLU A 180 8.26 -20.21 28.89
CA GLU A 180 9.14 -21.31 29.28
C GLU A 180 8.36 -22.56 29.70
N LYS A 181 7.20 -22.38 30.35
CA LYS A 181 6.30 -23.48 30.73
C LYS A 181 5.43 -24.01 29.59
N LEU A 182 4.96 -23.14 28.68
CA LEU A 182 4.07 -23.54 27.59
C LEU A 182 4.82 -24.07 26.36
N PHE A 183 6.05 -23.60 26.14
CA PHE A 183 6.86 -23.92 24.96
C PHE A 183 8.33 -24.08 25.33
N HIS A 184 8.68 -25.20 25.96
CA HIS A 184 10.05 -25.59 26.35
C HIS A 184 11.09 -25.63 25.21
N PHE A 185 10.68 -25.37 23.97
CA PHE A 185 11.49 -25.52 22.77
C PHE A 185 11.89 -24.20 22.10
N LEU A 186 11.48 -23.06 22.66
CA LEU A 186 11.94 -21.75 22.20
C LEU A 186 13.39 -21.53 22.66
N PRO A 187 14.26 -20.92 21.82
CA PRO A 187 15.63 -20.68 22.22
C PRO A 187 15.65 -19.70 23.39
N LEU A 188 16.27 -20.12 24.49
CA LEU A 188 16.48 -19.33 25.69
C LEU A 188 17.78 -18.55 25.55
N ILE A 189 17.71 -17.23 25.80
CA ILE A 189 18.88 -16.37 25.80
C ILE A 189 19.06 -15.84 27.23
N HIS A 190 20.25 -16.07 27.77
CA HIS A 190 20.61 -15.71 29.14
C HIS A 190 21.27 -14.33 29.15
N PHE A 191 20.65 -13.37 29.84
CA PHE A 191 21.27 -12.08 30.16
C PHE A 191 21.21 -11.87 31.68
N GLY A 192 22.28 -12.27 32.38
CA GLY A 192 22.32 -12.25 33.84
C GLY A 192 21.35 -13.26 34.46
N GLU A 193 20.52 -12.82 35.42
CA GLU A 193 19.54 -13.67 36.13
C GLU A 193 18.14 -13.67 35.48
N VAL A 194 17.94 -12.93 34.39
CA VAL A 194 16.63 -12.80 33.72
C VAL A 194 16.62 -13.65 32.43
N HIS A 195 15.63 -14.53 32.33
CA HIS A 195 15.44 -15.37 31.16
C HIS A 195 14.57 -14.67 30.11
N PHE A 196 15.06 -14.66 28.87
CA PHE A 196 14.31 -14.19 27.70
C PHE A 196 14.08 -15.33 26.72
N SER A 197 12.84 -15.46 26.24
CA SER A 197 12.48 -16.32 25.12
C SER A 197 12.32 -15.51 23.85
N LEU A 198 12.69 -16.09 22.71
CA LEU A 198 12.48 -15.45 21.41
C LEU A 198 11.10 -15.81 20.83
N LEU A 199 10.38 -14.83 20.29
CA LEU A 199 9.14 -15.05 19.52
C LEU A 199 9.24 -14.36 18.17
N ILE A 200 8.69 -14.98 17.13
CA ILE A 200 8.40 -14.28 15.87
C ILE A 200 6.99 -13.68 15.98
N LEU A 201 6.93 -12.36 16.10
CA LEU A 201 5.71 -11.56 16.10
C LEU A 201 5.20 -11.37 14.66
N PRO A 202 3.90 -11.56 14.37
CA PRO A 202 3.33 -11.26 13.08
C PRO A 202 3.08 -9.75 12.99
N PHE A 203 4.09 -9.01 12.55
CA PHE A 203 4.04 -7.56 12.53
C PHE A 203 3.36 -7.03 11.27
N PHE A 204 2.15 -6.48 11.41
CA PHE A 204 1.35 -5.96 10.30
C PHE A 204 1.81 -4.58 9.85
N VAL A 205 2.03 -4.43 8.54
CA VAL A 205 2.30 -3.14 7.88
C VAL A 205 1.45 -3.04 6.61
N GLY A 206 0.81 -1.89 6.40
CA GLY A 206 0.04 -1.64 5.20
C GLY A 206 0.08 -0.18 4.77
N SER A 207 -0.21 0.05 3.49
CA SER A 207 -0.41 1.36 2.88
C SER A 207 -1.63 1.29 1.97
N ALA A 208 -2.64 2.10 2.24
CA ALA A 208 -3.83 2.18 1.42
C ALA A 208 -4.32 3.61 1.29
N GLY A 209 -4.92 3.93 0.15
CA GLY A 209 -5.46 5.28 -0.06
C GLY A 209 -6.15 5.47 -1.40
N ARG A 210 -6.49 6.74 -1.67
CA ARG A 210 -7.14 7.17 -2.91
C ARG A 210 -6.43 8.40 -3.48
N ILE A 211 -6.16 8.38 -4.78
CA ILE A 211 -5.60 9.50 -5.52
C ILE A 211 -6.74 10.14 -6.30
N ARG A 212 -6.95 11.43 -6.08
CA ARG A 212 -8.00 12.20 -6.75
C ARG A 212 -7.40 13.48 -7.29
N GLY A 213 -7.37 13.61 -8.61
CA GLY A 213 -7.00 14.87 -9.26
C GLY A 213 -5.51 15.23 -9.19
N GLU A 214 -4.66 14.28 -8.80
CA GLU A 214 -3.19 14.41 -8.77
C GLU A 214 -2.58 13.29 -9.62
N GLN A 215 -1.40 13.53 -10.20
CA GLN A 215 -0.62 12.53 -10.92
C GLN A 215 -0.18 11.43 -9.96
N ILE A 216 -0.33 10.18 -10.40
CA ILE A 216 -0.06 8.99 -9.58
C ILE A 216 1.38 9.01 -9.03
N GLU A 217 2.36 9.25 -9.88
CA GLU A 217 3.78 9.29 -9.52
C GLU A 217 4.10 10.37 -8.48
N ALA A 218 3.65 11.60 -8.72
CA ALA A 218 3.88 12.73 -7.81
C ALA A 218 3.24 12.50 -6.42
N ARG A 219 2.05 11.88 -6.40
CA ARG A 219 1.39 11.53 -5.14
C ARG A 219 2.15 10.42 -4.41
N MET A 220 2.62 9.40 -5.11
CA MET A 220 3.39 8.31 -4.51
C MET A 220 4.70 8.81 -3.91
N GLN A 221 5.44 9.67 -4.61
CA GLN A 221 6.65 10.30 -4.07
C GLN A 221 6.36 11.14 -2.82
N THR A 222 5.26 11.88 -2.81
CA THR A 222 4.85 12.64 -1.62
C THR A 222 4.53 11.71 -0.44
N VAL A 223 3.78 10.63 -0.66
CA VAL A 223 3.46 9.65 0.39
C VAL A 223 4.72 8.95 0.92
N GLN A 224 5.68 8.61 0.05
CA GLN A 224 6.97 8.07 0.45
C GLN A 224 7.74 9.03 1.37
N LYS A 225 7.86 10.30 0.97
CA LYS A 225 8.55 11.34 1.77
C LYS A 225 7.87 11.56 3.13
N GLN A 226 6.53 11.63 3.14
CA GLN A 226 5.75 11.78 4.38
C GLN A 226 6.01 10.64 5.36
N ASN A 227 6.00 9.39 4.88
CA ASN A 227 6.29 8.23 5.71
C ASN A 227 7.76 8.17 6.17
N LEU A 228 8.72 8.62 5.35
CA LEU A 228 10.12 8.73 5.74
C LEU A 228 10.33 9.78 6.84
N VAL A 229 9.65 10.93 6.74
CA VAL A 229 9.66 11.96 7.79
C VAL A 229 9.09 11.39 9.09
N LEU A 230 7.95 10.70 9.03
CA LEU A 230 7.36 10.02 10.21
C LEU A 230 8.28 8.95 10.81
N ALA A 231 8.94 8.16 9.97
CA ALA A 231 9.91 7.17 10.43
C ALA A 231 11.09 7.83 11.17
N ALA A 232 11.69 8.86 10.57
CA ALA A 232 12.79 9.61 11.18
C ALA A 232 12.37 10.25 12.51
N GLY A 233 11.19 10.89 12.56
CA GLY A 233 10.64 11.45 13.80
C GLY A 233 10.46 10.39 14.87
N ALA A 234 9.89 9.24 14.54
CA ALA A 234 9.71 8.13 15.49
C ALA A 234 11.04 7.58 16.02
N PHE A 235 12.09 7.47 15.19
CA PHE A 235 13.42 7.03 15.63
C PHE A 235 14.09 8.07 16.54
N VAL A 236 14.00 9.36 16.24
CA VAL A 236 14.49 10.42 17.13
C VAL A 236 13.76 10.33 18.49
N LEU A 237 12.43 10.22 18.45
CA LEU A 237 11.61 10.09 19.66
C LEU A 237 11.89 8.80 20.43
N THR A 238 12.30 7.72 19.77
CA THR A 238 12.75 6.48 20.42
C THR A 238 13.97 6.75 21.30
N ILE A 239 14.98 7.42 20.74
CA ILE A 239 16.21 7.79 21.47
C ILE A 239 15.86 8.75 22.62
N SER A 240 15.03 9.77 22.36
CA SER A 240 14.59 10.72 23.38
C SER A 240 13.80 10.04 24.51
N ALA A 241 12.92 9.08 24.20
CA ALA A 241 12.17 8.32 25.19
C ALA A 241 13.05 7.40 26.03
N TRP A 242 14.14 6.89 25.44
CA TRP A 242 15.13 6.09 26.18
C TRP A 242 15.96 6.95 27.13
N LEU A 243 16.40 8.14 26.69
CA LEU A 243 17.18 9.08 27.51
C LEU A 243 16.34 9.76 28.59
N LEU A 244 15.06 10.05 28.30
CA LEU A 244 14.16 10.80 29.17
C LEU A 244 12.81 10.06 29.36
N PRO A 245 12.79 8.94 30.13
CA PRO A 245 11.59 8.10 30.27
C PRO A 245 10.40 8.79 30.95
N HIS A 246 10.66 9.77 31.80
CA HIS A 246 9.64 10.52 32.56
C HIS A 246 8.65 11.28 31.65
N PHE A 247 9.06 11.64 30.44
CA PHE A 247 8.23 12.42 29.50
C PHE A 247 7.47 11.54 28.49
N GLY A 248 7.15 10.29 28.83
CA GLY A 248 6.53 9.33 27.91
C GLY A 248 5.25 9.83 27.22
N ILE A 249 4.35 10.51 27.95
CA ILE A 249 3.11 11.11 27.39
C ILE A 249 3.47 12.13 26.29
N LEU A 250 4.48 12.96 26.54
CA LEU A 250 4.90 13.99 25.60
C LEU A 250 5.39 13.37 24.28
N TRP A 251 6.22 12.33 24.35
CA TRP A 251 6.77 11.68 23.15
C TRP A 251 5.70 11.05 22.27
N ILE A 252 4.73 10.33 22.86
CA ILE A 252 3.63 9.73 22.08
C ILE A 252 2.69 10.80 21.52
N MET A 253 2.45 11.89 22.26
CA MET A 253 1.64 13.02 21.79
C MET A 253 2.31 13.76 20.63
N ILE A 254 3.61 14.00 20.69
CA ILE A 254 4.38 14.59 19.58
C ILE A 254 4.28 13.69 18.35
N MET A 255 4.49 12.38 18.51
CA MET A 255 4.40 11.42 17.40
C MET A 255 3.00 11.37 16.77
N LEU A 256 1.95 11.43 17.60
CA LEU A 256 0.56 11.45 17.13
C LEU A 256 0.24 12.77 16.42
N ALA A 257 0.63 13.91 17.00
CA ALA A 257 0.42 15.23 16.42
C ALA A 257 1.12 15.38 15.07
N MET A 258 2.34 14.86 14.95
CA MET A 258 3.10 14.84 13.70
C MET A 258 2.40 14.00 12.61
N ALA A 259 1.92 12.80 12.94
CA ALA A 259 1.18 11.96 12.01
C ALA A 259 -0.14 12.60 11.57
N VAL A 260 -0.93 13.09 12.52
CA VAL A 260 -2.21 13.76 12.23
C VAL A 260 -1.98 15.04 11.43
N GLY A 261 -0.97 15.84 11.78
CA GLY A 261 -0.62 17.09 11.11
C GLY A 261 -0.28 16.89 9.63
N ILE A 262 0.53 15.87 9.30
CA ILE A 262 0.86 15.55 7.90
C ILE A 262 -0.39 15.12 7.11
N HIS A 263 -1.23 14.26 7.69
CA HIS A 263 -2.47 13.82 7.04
C HIS A 263 -3.46 14.98 6.84
N LEU A 264 -3.61 15.85 7.84
CA LEU A 264 -4.48 17.02 7.80
C LEU A 264 -3.99 18.06 6.79
N TYR A 265 -2.70 18.39 6.80
CA TYR A 265 -2.09 19.30 5.84
C TYR A 265 -2.37 18.86 4.40
N HIS A 266 -2.20 17.57 4.13
CA HIS A 266 -2.49 17.03 2.81
C HIS A 266 -3.99 17.11 2.47
N TYR A 267 -4.88 16.75 3.40
CA TYR A 267 -6.33 16.87 3.18
C TYR A 267 -6.76 18.30 2.81
N LEU A 268 -6.17 19.32 3.46
CA LEU A 268 -6.45 20.73 3.19
C LEU A 268 -5.87 21.21 1.85
N GLN A 269 -4.73 20.66 1.42
CA GLN A 269 -4.07 21.01 0.15
C GLN A 269 -4.78 20.42 -1.09
N VAL A 270 -5.27 19.18 -1.00
CA VAL A 270 -5.88 18.45 -2.15
C VAL A 270 -7.09 19.19 -2.76
N ASN A 271 -7.81 19.99 -1.97
CA ASN A 271 -8.99 20.71 -2.46
C ASN A 271 -8.65 21.94 -3.33
N LYS A 272 -7.38 22.38 -3.37
CA LYS A 272 -6.95 23.57 -4.13
C LYS A 272 -6.46 23.26 -5.55
N ASN A 273 -6.05 22.02 -5.83
CA ASN A 273 -5.48 21.65 -7.13
C ASN A 273 -6.57 21.37 -8.19
N ARG A 274 -6.31 21.79 -9.44
CA ARG A 274 -7.15 21.47 -10.60
C ARG A 274 -7.24 19.96 -10.73
N ALA A 275 -8.46 19.41 -10.68
CA ALA A 275 -8.64 17.96 -10.79
C ALA A 275 -8.06 17.46 -12.12
N GLN A 276 -6.98 16.69 -12.04
CA GLN A 276 -6.41 15.94 -13.17
C GLN A 276 -7.25 14.69 -13.46
N TYR A 277 -7.14 14.10 -14.66
CA TYR A 277 -7.92 12.94 -15.12
C TYR A 277 -9.44 13.17 -15.24
N ILE A 278 -9.83 14.37 -15.68
CA ILE A 278 -11.22 14.66 -16.08
C ILE A 278 -11.41 14.22 -17.53
N GLU A 279 -12.63 13.79 -17.85
CA GLU A 279 -13.10 13.66 -19.22
C GLU A 279 -12.89 14.95 -20.03
N VAL A 280 -12.41 14.81 -21.27
CA VAL A 280 -12.18 15.92 -22.20
C VAL A 280 -13.18 15.91 -23.35
N SER A 281 -13.44 17.08 -23.90
CA SER A 281 -14.27 17.27 -25.10
C SER A 281 -13.53 16.94 -26.39
N GLU A 282 -12.22 17.16 -26.42
CA GLU A 282 -11.35 16.86 -27.55
C GLU A 282 -10.47 15.66 -27.21
N GLY A 283 -10.57 14.61 -28.01
CA GLY A 283 -9.81 13.38 -27.79
C GLY A 283 -10.44 12.42 -26.78
N ILE A 284 -9.76 11.30 -26.56
CA ILE A 284 -10.16 10.25 -25.63
C ILE A 284 -9.14 10.14 -24.51
N ARG A 285 -9.59 10.28 -23.26
CA ARG A 285 -8.73 10.14 -22.08
C ARG A 285 -8.48 8.66 -21.76
N VAL A 286 -7.21 8.28 -21.71
CA VAL A 286 -6.77 6.98 -21.21
C VAL A 286 -6.83 6.99 -19.68
N ILE A 287 -7.66 6.12 -19.10
CA ILE A 287 -7.81 5.95 -17.64
C ILE A 287 -6.92 4.82 -17.12
N ALA A 288 -6.84 3.72 -17.87
CA ALA A 288 -5.99 2.60 -17.54
C ALA A 288 -5.68 1.82 -18.81
N ILE A 289 -4.63 1.00 -18.74
CA ILE A 289 -4.18 0.16 -19.84
C ILE A 289 -4.06 -1.25 -19.30
N ARG A 290 -4.61 -2.20 -20.03
CA ARG A 290 -4.55 -3.61 -19.67
C ARG A 290 -3.14 -4.16 -19.93
N PRO A 291 -2.49 -4.84 -18.96
CA PRO A 291 -1.19 -5.45 -19.20
C PRO A 291 -1.23 -6.48 -20.33
N GLY A 292 -0.14 -6.57 -21.09
CA GLY A 292 0.03 -7.56 -22.16
C GLY A 292 -0.81 -7.30 -23.43
N THR A 293 -1.38 -6.12 -23.61
CA THR A 293 -2.15 -5.76 -24.82
C THR A 293 -1.35 -4.85 -25.76
N PRO A 294 -1.79 -4.63 -27.01
CA PRO A 294 -1.11 -3.71 -27.94
C PRO A 294 -0.92 -2.32 -27.32
N ALA A 295 -1.92 -1.78 -26.64
CA ALA A 295 -1.83 -0.48 -25.96
C ALA A 295 -0.71 -0.42 -24.90
N ALA A 296 -0.44 -1.52 -24.20
CA ALA A 296 0.67 -1.59 -23.25
C ALA A 296 2.04 -1.58 -23.94
N LYS A 297 2.14 -2.13 -25.16
CA LYS A 297 3.36 -2.11 -25.98
C LYS A 297 3.62 -0.73 -26.61
N MET A 298 2.56 0.08 -26.77
CA MET A 298 2.60 1.43 -27.33
C MET A 298 3.08 2.51 -26.33
N SER A 299 3.57 2.13 -25.14
CA SER A 299 4.06 3.08 -24.12
C SER A 299 3.07 4.22 -23.82
N LEU A 300 1.77 3.89 -23.85
CA LEU A 300 0.71 4.77 -23.39
C LEU A 300 0.74 4.82 -21.86
N ASN A 301 0.41 5.98 -21.29
CA ASN A 301 0.33 6.16 -19.85
C ASN A 301 -1.08 6.59 -19.44
N PRO A 302 -1.60 6.13 -18.28
CA PRO A 302 -2.83 6.68 -17.71
C PRO A 302 -2.73 8.20 -17.59
N GLY A 303 -3.71 8.89 -18.16
CA GLY A 303 -3.74 10.34 -18.26
C GLY A 303 -3.53 10.86 -19.67
N ASP A 304 -2.91 10.09 -20.58
CA ASP A 304 -2.74 10.47 -21.97
C ASP A 304 -4.09 10.73 -22.69
N VAL A 305 -4.10 11.61 -23.71
CA VAL A 305 -5.25 11.88 -24.60
C VAL A 305 -4.96 11.38 -25.99
N ILE A 306 -5.74 10.44 -26.49
CA ILE A 306 -5.70 10.08 -27.91
C ILE A 306 -6.46 11.15 -28.68
N LEU A 307 -5.78 11.85 -29.59
CA LEU A 307 -6.37 12.87 -30.45
C LEU A 307 -6.82 12.27 -31.78
N THR A 308 -5.98 11.42 -32.38
CA THR A 308 -6.28 10.74 -33.63
C THR A 308 -5.90 9.27 -33.58
N CYS A 309 -6.63 8.46 -34.34
CA CYS A 309 -6.34 7.06 -34.63
C CYS A 309 -6.35 6.87 -36.15
N ASN A 310 -5.27 6.33 -36.73
CA ASN A 310 -5.14 6.13 -38.18
C ASN A 310 -5.47 7.41 -38.97
N ASN A 311 -4.95 8.55 -38.50
CA ASN A 311 -5.20 9.90 -39.03
C ASN A 311 -6.65 10.42 -38.93
N GLN A 312 -7.58 9.66 -38.34
CA GLN A 312 -8.94 10.12 -38.05
C GLN A 312 -9.03 10.75 -36.65
N PRO A 313 -9.66 11.92 -36.48
CA PRO A 313 -9.90 12.51 -35.18
C PRO A 313 -10.92 11.68 -34.38
N VAL A 314 -10.63 11.45 -33.10
CA VAL A 314 -11.47 10.62 -32.24
C VAL A 314 -11.89 11.41 -31.00
N THR A 315 -13.18 11.47 -30.71
CA THR A 315 -13.73 12.18 -29.54
C THR A 315 -14.58 11.29 -28.64
N ASN A 316 -14.93 10.10 -29.13
CA ASN A 316 -15.78 9.16 -28.41
C ASN A 316 -15.42 7.70 -28.73
N GLU A 317 -15.92 6.80 -27.89
CA GLU A 317 -15.72 5.35 -27.96
C GLU A 317 -16.00 4.76 -29.35
N ASN A 318 -17.13 5.12 -29.95
CA ASN A 318 -17.55 4.57 -31.24
C ASN A 318 -16.63 5.03 -32.38
N GLN A 319 -16.29 6.32 -32.44
CA GLN A 319 -15.36 6.86 -33.44
C GLN A 319 -13.99 6.22 -33.34
N PHE A 320 -13.52 5.94 -32.12
CA PHE A 320 -12.25 5.25 -31.93
C PHE A 320 -12.29 3.82 -32.44
N TYR A 321 -13.37 3.10 -32.15
CA TYR A 321 -13.57 1.75 -32.64
C TYR A 321 -13.65 1.69 -34.18
N GLU A 322 -14.38 2.63 -34.80
CA GLU A 322 -14.44 2.76 -36.26
C GLU A 322 -13.07 3.09 -36.86
N ALA A 323 -12.33 4.02 -36.27
CA ALA A 323 -10.99 4.38 -36.74
C ALA A 323 -9.97 3.24 -36.61
N LEU A 324 -10.12 2.36 -35.61
CA LEU A 324 -9.32 1.15 -35.46
C LEU A 324 -9.59 0.12 -36.56
N GLN A 325 -10.79 0.09 -37.14
CA GLN A 325 -11.13 -0.86 -38.20
C GLN A 325 -10.55 -0.49 -39.58
N LEU A 326 -10.11 0.77 -39.76
CA LEU A 326 -9.51 1.23 -41.01
C LEU A 326 -8.22 0.48 -41.35
N ASP A 327 -7.46 0.06 -40.33
CA ASP A 327 -6.28 -0.77 -40.48
C ASP A 327 -6.33 -1.90 -39.43
N SER A 328 -6.52 -3.12 -39.92
CA SER A 328 -6.64 -4.31 -39.07
C SER A 328 -5.30 -4.86 -38.56
N ALA A 329 -4.18 -4.42 -39.13
CA ALA A 329 -2.85 -4.95 -38.83
C ALA A 329 -2.03 -3.98 -37.96
N TYR A 330 -2.24 -2.68 -38.11
CA TYR A 330 -1.47 -1.67 -37.40
C TYR A 330 -2.34 -0.50 -36.94
N CYS A 331 -2.03 0.03 -35.76
CA CYS A 331 -2.69 1.21 -35.22
C CYS A 331 -1.70 2.35 -35.03
N HIS A 332 -1.98 3.50 -35.63
CA HIS A 332 -1.24 4.74 -35.48
C HIS A 332 -2.02 5.70 -34.59
N LEU A 333 -1.50 6.03 -33.40
CA LEU A 333 -2.14 6.95 -32.47
C LEU A 333 -1.33 8.23 -32.32
N LYS A 334 -2.00 9.38 -32.48
CA LYS A 334 -1.46 10.68 -32.06
C LYS A 334 -1.99 11.00 -30.68
N VAL A 335 -1.10 11.19 -29.72
CA VAL A 335 -1.43 11.26 -28.31
C VAL A 335 -0.83 12.51 -27.68
N LYS A 336 -1.61 13.19 -26.84
CA LYS A 336 -1.14 14.29 -25.99
C LYS A 336 -0.87 13.77 -24.59
N THR A 337 0.36 13.90 -24.11
CA THR A 337 0.76 13.47 -22.77
C THR A 337 0.19 14.38 -21.69
N MET A 338 0.33 13.99 -20.42
CA MET A 338 -0.03 14.85 -19.29
C MET A 338 0.83 16.11 -19.16
N SER A 339 2.07 16.09 -19.66
CA SER A 339 2.93 17.28 -19.77
C SER A 339 2.46 18.26 -20.85
N GLY A 340 1.64 17.78 -21.81
CA GLY A 340 1.13 18.57 -22.93
C GLY A 340 1.84 18.31 -24.25
N ASP A 341 2.89 17.48 -24.24
CA ASP A 341 3.66 17.10 -25.43
C ASP A 341 2.84 16.19 -26.35
N LEU A 342 3.05 16.33 -27.65
CA LEU A 342 2.47 15.44 -28.65
C LEU A 342 3.46 14.30 -28.93
N LYS A 343 3.00 13.07 -28.76
CA LYS A 343 3.72 11.86 -29.18
C LYS A 343 2.90 11.07 -30.19
N ILE A 344 3.57 10.47 -31.16
CA ILE A 344 2.96 9.47 -32.03
C ILE A 344 3.42 8.11 -31.50
N THR A 345 2.49 7.18 -31.39
CA THR A 345 2.80 5.81 -30.98
C THR A 345 2.04 4.84 -31.85
N GLU A 346 2.68 3.70 -32.12
CA GLU A 346 2.18 2.75 -33.09
C GLU A 346 2.34 1.33 -32.56
N GLY A 347 1.43 0.45 -32.97
CA GLY A 347 1.44 -0.93 -32.50
C GLY A 347 0.66 -1.86 -33.42
N ALA A 348 1.20 -3.06 -33.59
CA ALA A 348 0.53 -4.12 -34.32
C ALA A 348 -0.72 -4.61 -33.60
N ILE A 349 -1.79 -4.82 -34.36
CA ILE A 349 -3.03 -5.45 -33.92
C ILE A 349 -2.96 -6.93 -34.29
N TYR A 350 -3.13 -7.78 -33.29
CA TYR A 350 -3.17 -9.24 -33.45
C TYR A 350 -4.62 -9.74 -33.40
N ASN A 351 -4.92 -10.89 -34.00
CA ASN A 351 -6.27 -11.48 -34.04
C ASN A 351 -6.90 -11.72 -32.65
N ASP A 352 -6.08 -11.96 -31.62
CA ASP A 352 -6.49 -12.15 -30.23
C ASP A 352 -6.48 -10.84 -29.42
N SER A 353 -6.23 -9.71 -30.08
CA SER A 353 -6.19 -8.40 -29.43
C SER A 353 -7.55 -8.08 -28.84
N PRO A 354 -7.58 -7.56 -27.59
CA PRO A 354 -8.82 -7.11 -27.02
C PRO A 354 -9.43 -5.93 -27.76
N TYR A 355 -10.74 -5.80 -27.54
CA TYR A 355 -11.48 -4.59 -27.82
C TYR A 355 -10.72 -3.33 -27.36
N GLU A 356 -10.66 -2.32 -28.24
CA GLU A 356 -9.96 -1.04 -28.02
C GLU A 356 -8.47 -1.18 -27.66
N LEU A 357 -7.78 -2.21 -28.17
CA LEU A 357 -6.35 -2.46 -27.90
C LEU A 357 -6.01 -2.66 -26.41
N GLY A 358 -7.02 -2.80 -25.55
CA GLY A 358 -6.88 -2.89 -24.09
C GLY A 358 -6.85 -1.54 -23.37
N ILE A 359 -7.30 -0.48 -24.03
CA ILE A 359 -7.45 0.86 -23.44
C ILE A 359 -8.73 0.93 -22.62
N VAL A 360 -8.68 1.64 -21.51
CA VAL A 360 -9.83 1.88 -20.64
C VAL A 360 -10.14 3.37 -20.65
N GLN A 361 -11.36 3.73 -21.03
CA GLN A 361 -11.80 5.10 -21.22
C GLN A 361 -13.11 5.42 -20.46
N PHE A 362 -13.57 6.66 -20.53
CA PHE A 362 -14.84 7.09 -19.93
C PHE A 362 -16.04 6.63 -20.77
N ARG A 363 -16.44 5.37 -20.61
CA ARG A 363 -17.61 4.80 -21.28
C ARG A 363 -18.90 5.52 -20.88
N LYS A 364 -19.74 5.94 -21.84
CA LYS A 364 -21.10 6.46 -21.53
C LYS A 364 -21.91 5.33 -20.87
N MET A 365 -22.51 5.62 -19.72
CA MET A 365 -23.51 4.70 -19.14
C MET A 365 -24.78 4.92 -19.95
N ASN A 366 -25.08 4.00 -20.87
CA ASN A 366 -26.38 3.92 -21.52
C ASN A 366 -27.42 3.39 -20.53
#